data_AF-A0ABD2QEM9-F1
#
_entry.id   AF-A0ABD2QEM9-F1
#
_cell.length_a   1.000
_cell.length_b   1.000
_cell.length_c   1.000
_cell.angle_alpha   90.00
_cell.angle_beta   90.00
_cell.angle_gamma   90.00
#
_symmetry.space_group_name_H-M   'P 1'
#
loop_
_entity.id
_entity.type
_entity.pdbx_description
1 polymer ?
#
loop_
_entity_poly.entity_id
_entity_poly.type
_entity_poly.pdbx_seq_one_letter_code
_entity_poly.pdbx_strand_id
1 'polypeptide(L)'
;MLEYVYDDEEKLIKLRPELEKAIRECDIELEDEPDFSVSTDTLTRFLRARNYDVKEACKQLKATVEWRKSFRPLKAKCTWCEQTPGYHSMRQIGHDKLGRPIVYSSFSQAQTNKNSVEDSIAHTTYLIENAKKTMQGDATMWVFVIDCTGMTLPCCNPKLGFGVAQACGSFYPERLGKILVINHSMMFHHVWQAIKVFIDPKTVTKLKLIKNKEKMDKHFSTLFDEETAEWLKEEIRLNEKEAKNDDSIEQQYFWKARADHDPRGTKTYVDKFIKPLESVKEEEEIESQVSRHRPHPNILGHLMGKEYALKRKQKLKEEDVKVEDLKEYEIKLEEEEKTKDTGSNTIKNLFNKLKM
;
A
#
# COMPACT_ATOMS: atom_id res chain seq x y z
N MET A 1 7.52 23.85 -2.93
CA MET A 1 7.14 23.73 -4.34
C MET A 1 7.15 22.26 -4.72
N LEU A 2 5.99 21.69 -5.01
CA LEU A 2 5.92 20.40 -5.71
C LEU A 2 6.25 20.73 -7.17
N GLU A 3 7.38 20.24 -7.68
CA GLU A 3 7.66 20.30 -9.11
C GLU A 3 6.61 19.43 -9.82
N TYR A 4 5.57 20.08 -10.35
CA TYR A 4 4.76 19.48 -11.38
C TYR A 4 5.65 19.39 -12.61
N VAL A 5 5.99 18.16 -13.02
CA VAL A 5 6.44 17.93 -14.39
C VAL A 5 5.24 18.31 -15.23
N TYR A 6 5.24 19.51 -15.81
CA TYR A 6 4.23 19.89 -16.78
C TYR A 6 4.29 18.88 -17.90
N ASP A 7 3.15 18.27 -18.17
CA ASP A 7 3.04 17.33 -19.24
C ASP A 7 3.27 18.05 -20.56
N ASP A 8 3.93 17.34 -21.48
CA ASP A 8 4.10 17.83 -22.84
C ASP A 8 2.74 17.65 -23.55
N GLU A 9 1.82 18.58 -23.27
CA GLU A 9 0.44 18.52 -23.77
C GLU A 9 0.40 18.49 -25.30
N GLU A 10 1.34 19.16 -25.98
CA GLU A 10 1.49 19.06 -27.43
C GLU A 10 1.80 17.62 -27.88
N LYS A 11 2.74 16.95 -27.20
CA LYS A 11 2.99 15.51 -27.46
C LYS A 11 1.77 14.66 -27.15
N LEU A 12 1.06 14.90 -26.05
CA LEU A 12 -0.12 14.10 -25.68
C LEU A 12 -1.26 14.26 -26.70
N ILE A 13 -1.52 15.48 -27.18
CA ILE A 13 -2.51 15.76 -28.23
C ILE A 13 -2.19 14.95 -29.50
N LYS A 14 -0.92 14.89 -29.88
CA LYS A 14 -0.48 14.14 -31.06
C LYS A 14 -0.52 12.62 -30.88
N LEU A 15 -0.04 12.12 -29.74
CA LEU A 15 0.25 10.69 -29.56
C LEU A 15 -0.93 9.87 -29.01
N ARG A 16 -1.89 10.49 -28.32
CA ARG A 16 -3.09 9.78 -27.85
C ARG A 16 -3.87 9.12 -29.00
N PRO A 17 -4.18 9.82 -30.11
CA PRO A 17 -4.84 9.19 -31.25
C PRO A 17 -4.04 8.04 -31.88
N GLU A 18 -2.71 8.17 -31.93
CA GLU A 18 -1.83 7.11 -32.45
C GLU A 18 -1.88 5.84 -31.58
N LEU A 19 -1.81 6.01 -30.25
CA LEU A 19 -1.92 4.90 -29.31
C LEU A 19 -3.32 4.27 -29.32
N GLU A 20 -4.38 5.09 -29.34
CA GLU A 20 -5.76 4.61 -29.39
C GLU A 20 -5.97 3.72 -30.64
N LYS A 21 -5.51 4.18 -31.81
CA LYS A 21 -5.56 3.41 -33.05
C LYS A 21 -4.84 2.07 -32.90
N ALA A 22 -3.61 2.08 -32.38
CA ALA A 22 -2.81 0.86 -32.19
C ALA A 22 -3.46 -0.16 -31.24
N ILE A 23 -4.23 0.31 -30.25
CA ILE A 23 -4.97 -0.56 -29.33
C ILE A 23 -6.23 -1.13 -29.99
N ARG A 24 -7.00 -0.30 -30.71
CA ARG A 24 -8.20 -0.74 -31.44
C ARG A 24 -7.88 -1.81 -32.49
N GLU A 25 -6.74 -1.72 -33.16
CA GLU A 25 -6.27 -2.73 -34.12
C GLU A 25 -6.00 -4.11 -33.49
N CYS A 26 -5.91 -4.19 -32.17
CA CYS A 26 -5.61 -5.45 -31.46
C CYS A 26 -6.85 -6.14 -30.92
N ASP A 27 -8.03 -5.56 -31.11
CA ASP A 27 -9.34 -6.12 -30.73
C ASP A 27 -9.38 -6.60 -29.27
N ILE A 28 -8.86 -5.77 -28.36
CA ILE A 28 -8.74 -6.11 -26.94
C ILE A 28 -9.83 -5.37 -26.15
N GLU A 29 -10.95 -6.04 -25.93
CA GLU A 29 -12.07 -5.52 -25.14
C GLU A 29 -12.01 -5.93 -23.67
N LEU A 30 -12.50 -5.06 -22.79
CA LEU A 30 -12.76 -5.33 -21.38
C LEU A 30 -14.26 -5.20 -21.13
N GLU A 31 -14.94 -6.33 -20.94
CA GLU A 31 -16.40 -6.37 -20.75
C GLU A 31 -16.89 -5.51 -19.58
N ASP A 32 -16.21 -5.60 -18.42
CA ASP A 32 -16.56 -4.83 -17.23
C ASP A 32 -16.11 -3.34 -17.34
N GLU A 33 -15.25 -2.98 -18.30
CA GLU A 33 -14.64 -1.64 -18.44
C GLU A 33 -14.36 -1.26 -19.92
N PRO A 34 -15.39 -1.11 -20.77
CA PRO A 34 -15.22 -0.99 -22.22
C PRO A 34 -14.35 0.20 -22.65
N ASP A 35 -14.39 1.30 -21.89
CA ASP A 35 -13.63 2.52 -22.21
C ASP A 35 -12.22 2.54 -21.59
N PHE A 36 -11.82 1.55 -20.79
CA PHE A 36 -10.57 1.60 -20.02
C PHE A 36 -9.36 1.88 -20.91
N SER A 37 -9.24 1.14 -22.01
CA SER A 37 -8.07 1.14 -22.90
C SER A 37 -8.03 2.32 -23.87
N VAL A 38 -9.14 3.06 -24.01
CA VAL A 38 -9.28 4.19 -24.94
C VAL A 38 -9.52 5.53 -24.23
N SER A 39 -9.78 5.52 -22.92
CA SER A 39 -9.96 6.76 -22.15
C SER A 39 -8.71 7.66 -22.17
N THR A 40 -8.94 8.97 -22.21
CA THR A 40 -7.86 9.98 -22.24
C THR A 40 -6.88 9.83 -21.08
N ASP A 41 -7.37 9.57 -19.87
CA ASP A 41 -6.55 9.34 -18.68
C ASP A 41 -5.64 8.11 -18.84
N THR A 42 -6.19 6.97 -19.27
CA THR A 42 -5.38 5.75 -19.47
C THR A 42 -4.32 5.96 -20.53
N LEU A 43 -4.70 6.43 -21.74
CA LEU A 43 -3.73 6.66 -22.82
C LEU A 43 -2.60 7.58 -22.37
N THR A 44 -2.94 8.66 -21.66
CA THR A 44 -1.98 9.62 -21.11
C THR A 44 -1.00 8.97 -20.13
N ARG A 45 -1.48 8.19 -19.15
CA ARG A 45 -0.63 7.53 -18.15
C ARG A 45 0.33 6.52 -18.78
N PHE A 46 -0.13 5.73 -19.74
CA PHE A 46 0.69 4.74 -20.42
C PHE A 46 1.75 5.38 -21.33
N LEU A 47 1.41 6.46 -22.04
CA LEU A 47 2.40 7.25 -22.79
C LEU A 47 3.48 7.81 -21.87
N ARG A 48 3.10 8.47 -20.76
CA ARG A 48 4.06 9.05 -19.80
C ARG A 48 5.01 8.00 -19.23
N ALA A 49 4.48 6.84 -18.82
CA ALA A 49 5.27 5.75 -18.23
C ALA A 49 6.26 5.10 -19.22
N ARG A 50 6.07 5.31 -20.53
CA ARG A 50 6.96 4.82 -21.58
C ARG A 50 7.64 5.96 -22.35
N ASN A 51 7.78 7.11 -21.70
CA ASN A 51 8.47 8.30 -22.24
C ASN A 51 7.96 8.68 -23.64
N TYR A 52 6.64 8.57 -23.83
CA TYR A 52 5.92 8.89 -25.07
C TYR A 52 6.24 7.97 -26.26
N ASP A 53 6.84 6.79 -26.03
CA ASP A 53 6.98 5.74 -27.03
C ASP A 53 5.64 4.99 -27.20
N VAL A 54 4.98 5.20 -28.34
CA VAL A 54 3.67 4.61 -28.65
C VAL A 54 3.73 3.08 -28.67
N LYS A 55 4.81 2.48 -29.18
CA LYS A 55 4.93 1.02 -29.33
C LYS A 55 5.07 0.36 -27.95
N GLU A 56 5.92 0.90 -27.09
CA GLU A 56 6.10 0.37 -25.74
C GLU A 56 4.90 0.69 -24.83
N ALA A 57 4.27 1.87 -24.98
CA ALA A 57 3.02 2.18 -24.30
C ALA A 57 1.90 1.22 -24.69
N CYS A 58 1.75 0.94 -25.99
CA CYS A 58 0.80 -0.04 -26.52
C CYS A 58 1.08 -1.43 -25.94
N LYS A 59 2.32 -1.89 -25.97
CA LYS A 59 2.72 -3.19 -25.37
C LYS A 59 2.35 -3.30 -23.88
N GLN A 60 2.63 -2.27 -23.08
CA GLN A 60 2.29 -2.28 -21.66
C GLN A 60 0.78 -2.24 -21.43
N LEU A 61 0.04 -1.45 -22.22
CA LEU A 61 -1.42 -1.35 -22.12
C LEU A 61 -2.09 -2.67 -22.50
N LYS A 62 -1.64 -3.35 -23.57
CA LYS A 62 -2.11 -4.71 -23.91
C LYS A 62 -1.88 -5.70 -22.76
N ALA A 63 -0.68 -5.73 -22.20
CA ALA A 63 -0.36 -6.58 -21.06
C ALA A 63 -1.24 -6.26 -19.85
N THR A 64 -1.58 -4.99 -19.64
CA THR A 64 -2.51 -4.57 -18.58
C THR A 64 -3.92 -5.07 -18.85
N VAL A 65 -4.42 -4.94 -20.08
CA VAL A 65 -5.75 -5.42 -20.42
C VAL A 65 -5.86 -6.94 -20.22
N GLU A 66 -4.87 -7.71 -20.68
CA GLU A 66 -4.85 -9.17 -20.47
C GLU A 66 -4.76 -9.55 -18.99
N TRP A 67 -3.98 -8.80 -18.20
CA TRP A 67 -3.97 -8.96 -16.75
C TRP A 67 -5.33 -8.63 -16.13
N ARG A 68 -6.02 -7.57 -16.58
CA ARG A 68 -7.35 -7.22 -16.07
C ARG A 68 -8.39 -8.29 -16.40
N LYS A 69 -8.32 -8.92 -17.57
CA LYS A 69 -9.18 -10.05 -17.96
C LYS A 69 -9.00 -11.26 -17.04
N SER A 70 -7.75 -11.61 -16.75
CA SER A 70 -7.42 -12.79 -15.93
C SER A 70 -7.58 -12.54 -14.42
N PHE A 71 -7.06 -11.43 -13.92
CA PHE A 71 -7.05 -11.09 -12.50
C PHE A 71 -8.38 -10.51 -12.00
N ARG A 72 -9.16 -9.86 -12.87
CA ARG A 72 -10.45 -9.22 -12.57
C ARG A 72 -10.39 -8.26 -11.37
N PRO A 73 -9.57 -7.20 -11.42
CA PRO A 73 -9.30 -6.33 -10.27
C PRO A 73 -10.54 -5.63 -9.69
N LEU A 74 -11.56 -5.33 -10.50
CA LEU A 74 -12.83 -4.76 -10.01
C LEU A 74 -13.63 -5.71 -9.11
N LYS A 75 -13.40 -7.02 -9.25
CA LYS A 75 -14.05 -8.09 -8.47
C LYS A 75 -13.06 -8.76 -7.51
N ALA A 76 -11.83 -8.25 -7.41
CA ALA A 76 -10.82 -8.79 -6.52
C ALA A 76 -11.34 -8.76 -5.07
N LYS A 77 -11.12 -9.84 -4.34
CA LYS A 77 -11.35 -9.94 -2.90
C LYS A 77 -10.03 -10.27 -2.22
N CYS A 78 -9.80 -9.74 -1.03
CA CYS A 78 -8.68 -10.19 -0.20
C CYS A 78 -9.17 -11.31 0.73
N THR A 79 -9.14 -12.54 0.23
CA THR A 79 -9.56 -13.74 0.97
C THR A 79 -8.78 -13.92 2.27
N TRP A 80 -7.51 -13.51 2.30
CA TRP A 80 -6.69 -13.55 3.51
C TRP A 80 -7.22 -12.66 4.62
N CYS A 81 -7.64 -11.42 4.33
CA CYS A 81 -8.24 -10.56 5.35
C CYS A 81 -9.60 -11.08 5.81
N GLU A 82 -10.37 -11.73 4.93
CA GLU A 82 -11.66 -12.35 5.28
C GLU A 82 -11.47 -13.56 6.21
N GLN A 83 -10.48 -14.40 5.93
CA GLN A 83 -10.19 -15.63 6.68
C GLN A 83 -9.33 -15.41 7.93
N THR A 84 -8.41 -14.45 7.85
CA THR A 84 -7.41 -14.11 8.89
C THR A 84 -7.49 -12.61 9.19
N PRO A 85 -8.29 -12.21 10.18
CA PRO A 85 -8.49 -10.81 10.50
C PRO A 85 -7.21 -10.12 10.96
N GLY A 86 -6.97 -8.90 10.47
CA GLY A 86 -5.74 -8.17 10.78
C GLY A 86 -4.50 -8.70 10.05
N TYR A 87 -4.63 -9.60 9.08
CA TYR A 87 -3.49 -10.07 8.27
C TYR A 87 -2.80 -8.92 7.52
N HIS A 88 -3.58 -8.06 6.88
CA HIS A 88 -3.10 -6.78 6.36
C HIS A 88 -3.68 -5.62 7.18
N SER A 89 -2.86 -4.60 7.45
CA SER A 89 -3.31 -3.36 8.10
C SER A 89 -3.51 -2.19 7.15
N MET A 90 -3.03 -2.33 5.91
CA MET A 90 -3.10 -1.30 4.88
C MET A 90 -4.55 -0.97 4.55
N ARG A 91 -4.95 0.30 4.66
CA ARG A 91 -6.32 0.77 4.41
C ARG A 91 -6.36 2.24 3.97
N GLN A 92 -7.41 2.64 3.28
CA GLN A 92 -7.66 4.06 3.05
C GLN A 92 -8.14 4.71 4.35
N ILE A 93 -7.62 5.91 4.67
CA ILE A 93 -7.99 6.65 5.89
C ILE A 93 -8.56 8.05 5.62
N GLY A 94 -8.48 8.53 4.39
CA GLY A 94 -8.87 9.91 4.05
C GLY A 94 -8.23 10.38 2.76
N HIS A 95 -8.04 11.69 2.66
CA HIS A 95 -7.54 12.37 1.46
C HIS A 95 -6.51 13.42 1.84
N ASP A 96 -5.59 13.69 0.93
CA ASP A 96 -4.66 14.81 1.08
C ASP A 96 -5.25 16.12 0.54
N LYS A 97 -4.52 17.24 0.66
CA LYS A 97 -4.99 18.55 0.19
C LYS A 97 -5.29 18.63 -1.31
N LEU A 98 -4.82 17.66 -2.09
CA LEU A 98 -5.04 17.58 -3.53
C LEU A 98 -6.16 16.59 -3.88
N GLY A 99 -6.91 16.10 -2.90
CA GLY A 99 -7.99 15.14 -3.13
C GLY A 99 -7.52 13.72 -3.41
N ARG A 100 -6.24 13.41 -3.19
CA ARG A 100 -5.68 12.06 -3.42
C ARG A 100 -6.00 11.17 -2.22
N PRO A 101 -6.54 9.96 -2.44
CA PRO A 101 -6.73 8.98 -1.38
C PRO A 101 -5.42 8.69 -0.63
N ILE A 102 -5.47 8.68 0.70
CA ILE A 102 -4.36 8.32 1.56
C ILE A 102 -4.56 6.88 2.03
N VAL A 103 -3.61 6.03 1.69
CA VAL A 103 -3.52 4.65 2.16
C VAL A 103 -2.49 4.59 3.29
N TYR A 104 -2.94 4.24 4.48
CA TYR A 104 -2.12 4.12 5.68
C TYR A 104 -1.91 2.65 6.04
N SER A 105 -0.72 2.29 6.53
CA SER A 105 -0.41 0.95 7.03
C SER A 105 0.57 1.05 8.21
N SER A 106 0.37 0.21 9.22
CA SER A 106 1.33 0.04 10.33
C SER A 106 1.59 -1.44 10.63
N PHE A 107 2.85 -1.81 10.89
CA PHE A 107 3.21 -3.20 11.22
C PHE A 107 2.77 -3.62 12.64
N SER A 108 2.52 -2.64 13.51
CA SER A 108 1.94 -2.86 14.84
C SER A 108 0.48 -3.34 14.76
N GLN A 109 -0.21 -3.01 13.68
CA GLN A 109 -1.62 -3.32 13.43
C GLN A 109 -1.83 -4.61 12.63
N ALA A 110 -0.76 -5.16 12.05
CA ALA A 110 -0.81 -6.39 11.25
C ALA A 110 -0.42 -7.62 12.09
N GLN A 111 -1.11 -8.75 11.84
CA GLN A 111 -0.68 -10.06 12.29
C GLN A 111 0.60 -10.45 11.55
N THR A 112 1.65 -10.83 12.27
CA THR A 112 2.95 -11.19 11.70
C THR A 112 3.01 -12.64 11.26
N ASN A 113 2.11 -13.02 10.36
CA ASN A 113 2.21 -14.28 9.63
C ASN A 113 3.08 -14.08 8.38
N LYS A 114 3.56 -15.16 7.76
CA LYS A 114 4.30 -15.07 6.49
C LYS A 114 3.34 -14.59 5.38
N ASN A 115 3.46 -13.33 4.96
CA ASN A 115 2.78 -12.82 3.78
C ASN A 115 3.40 -13.41 2.50
N SER A 116 2.55 -13.74 1.54
CA SER A 116 2.92 -14.15 0.18
C SER A 116 2.92 -12.95 -0.77
N VAL A 117 3.60 -13.04 -1.91
CA VAL A 117 3.57 -11.93 -2.87
C VAL A 117 2.16 -11.77 -3.46
N GLU A 118 1.49 -12.90 -3.67
CA GLU A 118 0.16 -13.01 -4.25
C GLU A 118 -0.91 -12.36 -3.36
N ASP A 119 -0.87 -12.61 -2.05
CA ASP A 119 -1.82 -11.99 -1.11
C ASP A 119 -1.65 -10.47 -1.04
N SER A 120 -0.41 -10.00 -1.09
CA SER A 120 -0.07 -8.59 -0.97
C SER A 120 -0.45 -7.84 -2.25
N ILE A 121 -0.29 -8.47 -3.42
CA ILE A 121 -0.80 -7.95 -4.69
C ILE A 121 -2.34 -7.92 -4.69
N ALA A 122 -3.00 -8.97 -4.20
CA ALA A 122 -4.46 -9.02 -4.14
C ALA A 122 -5.04 -7.94 -3.22
N HIS A 123 -4.45 -7.78 -2.03
CA HIS A 123 -4.87 -6.76 -1.07
C HIS A 123 -4.61 -5.35 -1.60
N THR A 124 -3.42 -5.10 -2.13
CA THR A 124 -3.08 -3.77 -2.69
C THR A 124 -4.01 -3.42 -3.84
N THR A 125 -4.29 -4.38 -4.73
CA THR A 125 -5.20 -4.18 -5.86
C THR A 125 -6.61 -3.87 -5.41
N TYR A 126 -7.15 -4.64 -4.44
CA TYR A 126 -8.45 -4.37 -3.83
C TYR A 126 -8.53 -2.94 -3.29
N LEU A 127 -7.51 -2.50 -2.56
CA LEU A 127 -7.49 -1.16 -1.96
C LEU A 127 -7.44 -0.06 -3.02
N ILE A 128 -6.52 -0.14 -3.99
CA ILE A 128 -6.34 0.94 -4.97
C ILE A 128 -7.53 1.05 -5.93
N GLU A 129 -8.18 -0.07 -6.28
CA GLU A 129 -9.42 -0.04 -7.08
C GLU A 129 -10.58 0.61 -6.33
N ASN A 130 -10.69 0.38 -5.02
CA ASN A 130 -11.70 1.06 -4.20
C ASN A 130 -11.32 2.51 -3.87
N ALA A 131 -10.03 2.83 -3.76
CA ALA A 131 -9.55 4.18 -3.53
C ALA A 131 -9.82 5.10 -4.73
N LYS A 132 -9.67 4.59 -5.96
CA LYS A 132 -10.01 5.31 -7.20
C LYS A 132 -11.43 5.91 -7.16
N LYS A 133 -12.40 5.20 -6.59
CA LYS A 133 -13.81 5.63 -6.48
C LYS A 133 -14.02 6.82 -5.55
N THR A 134 -12.99 7.23 -4.81
CA THR A 134 -13.07 8.32 -3.82
C THR A 134 -12.19 9.51 -4.18
N MET A 135 -11.47 9.48 -5.31
CA MET A 135 -10.66 10.62 -5.75
C MET A 135 -11.51 11.89 -5.81
N GLN A 136 -10.96 13.01 -5.34
CA GLN A 136 -11.67 14.29 -5.29
C GLN A 136 -11.03 15.30 -6.24
N GLY A 137 -11.84 16.16 -6.84
CA GLY A 137 -11.36 17.13 -7.84
C GLY A 137 -10.67 16.42 -9.01
N ASP A 138 -9.50 16.93 -9.41
CA ASP A 138 -8.71 16.39 -10.52
C ASP A 138 -7.69 15.33 -10.06
N ALA A 139 -7.83 14.78 -8.87
CA ALA A 139 -6.92 13.77 -8.35
C ALA A 139 -6.95 12.50 -9.20
N THR A 140 -5.77 12.07 -9.67
CA THR A 140 -5.60 10.82 -10.44
C THR A 140 -4.63 9.85 -9.77
N MET A 141 -4.06 10.23 -8.62
CA MET A 141 -3.02 9.50 -7.91
C MET A 141 -3.39 9.23 -6.45
N TRP A 142 -2.65 8.33 -5.80
CA TRP A 142 -2.77 8.02 -4.37
C TRP A 142 -1.47 8.29 -3.61
N VAL A 143 -1.61 8.43 -2.29
CA VAL A 143 -0.51 8.63 -1.34
C VAL A 143 -0.46 7.45 -0.37
N PHE A 144 0.73 6.90 -0.14
CA PHE A 144 0.95 5.90 0.91
C PHE A 144 1.65 6.53 2.11
N VAL A 145 1.20 6.19 3.31
CA VAL A 145 1.89 6.46 4.57
C VAL A 145 2.17 5.12 5.25
N ILE A 146 3.46 4.77 5.33
CA ILE A 146 3.94 3.50 5.88
C ILE A 146 4.57 3.78 7.24
N ASP A 147 3.87 3.38 8.30
CA ASP A 147 4.35 3.42 9.66
C ASP A 147 5.11 2.13 10.00
N CYS A 148 6.44 2.23 10.08
CA CYS A 148 7.31 1.10 10.41
C CYS A 148 7.28 0.69 11.90
N THR A 149 6.42 1.30 12.73
CA THR A 149 6.22 0.87 14.12
C THR A 149 5.81 -0.59 14.20
N GLY A 150 6.49 -1.38 15.04
CA GLY A 150 6.24 -2.82 15.19
C GLY A 150 6.74 -3.69 14.04
N MET A 151 7.55 -3.14 13.13
CA MET A 151 8.18 -3.91 12.04
C MET A 151 9.21 -4.89 12.62
N THR A 152 9.06 -6.17 12.25
CA THR A 152 9.96 -7.26 12.68
C THR A 152 10.66 -7.87 11.47
N LEU A 153 11.68 -8.69 11.70
CA LEU A 153 12.48 -9.28 10.62
C LEU A 153 11.66 -10.14 9.63
N PRO A 154 10.64 -10.93 10.04
CA PRO A 154 9.76 -11.61 9.09
C PRO A 154 8.91 -10.66 8.23
N CYS A 155 8.67 -9.43 8.69
CA CYS A 155 8.00 -8.41 7.89
C CYS A 155 8.91 -7.82 6.81
N CYS A 156 10.22 -8.05 6.89
CA CYS A 156 11.23 -7.46 6.03
C CYS A 156 11.57 -8.35 4.84
N ASN A 157 10.56 -8.85 4.14
CA ASN A 157 10.75 -9.63 2.92
C ASN A 157 10.81 -8.71 1.68
N PRO A 158 11.98 -8.53 1.03
CA PRO A 158 12.11 -7.67 -0.13
C PRO A 158 11.27 -8.14 -1.32
N LYS A 159 10.96 -9.44 -1.42
CA LYS A 159 10.13 -10.00 -2.51
C LYS A 159 8.71 -9.46 -2.48
N LEU A 160 8.15 -9.21 -1.29
CA LEU A 160 6.82 -8.62 -1.14
C LEU A 160 6.80 -7.19 -1.69
N GLY A 161 7.72 -6.35 -1.20
CA GLY A 161 7.81 -4.96 -1.63
C GLY A 161 8.11 -4.84 -3.13
N PHE A 162 9.00 -5.70 -3.65
CA PHE A 162 9.30 -5.77 -5.07
C PHE A 162 8.08 -6.21 -5.90
N GLY A 163 7.40 -7.30 -5.52
CA GLY A 163 6.26 -7.82 -6.26
C GLY A 163 5.08 -6.83 -6.32
N VAL A 164 4.78 -6.16 -5.21
CA VAL A 164 3.74 -5.10 -5.18
C VAL A 164 4.16 -3.89 -6.02
N ALA A 165 5.42 -3.45 -5.92
CA ALA A 165 5.94 -2.35 -6.73
C ALA A 165 5.91 -2.69 -8.24
N GLN A 166 6.26 -3.93 -8.60
CA GLN A 166 6.22 -4.42 -9.97
C GLN A 166 4.79 -4.49 -10.50
N ALA A 167 3.84 -5.03 -9.73
CA ALA A 167 2.43 -5.08 -10.12
C ALA A 167 1.86 -3.66 -10.33
N CYS A 168 2.11 -2.73 -9.39
CA CYS A 168 1.71 -1.33 -9.53
C CYS A 168 2.35 -0.67 -10.76
N GLY A 169 3.65 -0.85 -10.97
CA GLY A 169 4.38 -0.24 -12.09
C GLY A 169 3.94 -0.79 -13.45
N SER A 170 3.60 -2.08 -13.52
CA SER A 170 3.14 -2.75 -14.74
C SER A 170 1.71 -2.36 -15.12
N PHE A 171 0.78 -2.38 -14.16
CA PHE A 171 -0.66 -2.32 -14.43
C PHE A 171 -1.35 -1.01 -14.01
N TYR A 172 -0.70 -0.23 -13.15
CA TYR A 172 -1.18 1.06 -12.66
C TYR A 172 -0.13 2.18 -12.86
N PRO A 173 0.43 2.35 -14.07
CA PRO A 173 1.42 3.38 -14.33
C PRO A 173 0.89 4.77 -13.99
N GLU A 174 1.78 5.64 -13.52
CA GLU A 174 1.51 7.05 -13.17
C GLU A 174 0.37 7.25 -12.15
N ARG A 175 0.07 6.26 -11.30
CA ARG A 175 -0.93 6.40 -10.22
C ARG A 175 -0.34 6.70 -8.84
N LEU A 176 0.96 6.47 -8.64
CA LEU A 176 1.60 6.78 -7.37
C LEU A 176 1.98 8.27 -7.31
N GLY A 177 1.46 8.98 -6.30
CA GLY A 177 1.81 10.38 -6.03
C GLY A 177 2.97 10.51 -5.04
N LYS A 178 2.86 9.88 -3.87
CA LYS A 178 3.87 9.97 -2.79
C LYS A 178 3.88 8.71 -1.92
N ILE A 179 5.05 8.37 -1.37
CA ILE A 179 5.17 7.42 -0.26
C ILE A 179 5.90 8.13 0.87
N LEU A 180 5.28 8.22 2.04
CA LEU A 180 5.92 8.67 3.27
C LEU A 180 6.20 7.44 4.13
N VAL A 181 7.45 7.23 4.53
CA VAL A 181 7.84 6.17 5.45
C VAL A 181 8.33 6.82 6.72
N ILE A 182 7.71 6.47 7.85
CA ILE A 182 8.00 7.01 9.18
C ILE A 182 8.40 5.87 10.12
N ASN A 183 9.01 6.21 11.26
CA ASN A 183 9.42 5.25 12.30
C ASN A 183 10.25 4.08 11.77
N HIS A 184 10.98 4.31 10.66
CA HIS A 184 11.78 3.29 10.00
C HIS A 184 13.10 3.10 10.76
N SER A 185 13.52 1.85 10.92
CA SER A 185 14.82 1.51 11.51
C SER A 185 15.89 1.31 10.44
N MET A 186 17.13 1.03 10.86
CA MET A 186 18.21 0.60 9.95
C MET A 186 17.83 -0.64 9.15
N MET A 187 16.98 -1.52 9.68
CA MET A 187 16.46 -2.69 8.97
C MET A 187 15.72 -2.31 7.68
N PHE A 188 14.82 -1.31 7.76
CA PHE A 188 14.08 -0.82 6.60
C PHE A 188 15.04 -0.28 5.54
N HIS A 189 16.10 0.42 5.95
CA HIS A 189 17.06 0.98 5.02
C HIS A 189 17.70 -0.10 4.13
N HIS A 190 18.07 -1.25 4.68
CA HIS A 190 18.64 -2.36 3.93
C HIS A 190 17.64 -2.95 2.92
N VAL A 191 16.40 -3.21 3.36
CA VAL A 191 15.32 -3.70 2.48
C VAL A 191 15.08 -2.70 1.34
N TRP A 192 15.02 -1.40 1.65
CA TRP A 192 14.85 -0.36 0.65
C TRP A 192 16.03 -0.27 -0.32
N GLN A 193 17.28 -0.45 0.14
CA GLN A 193 18.44 -0.48 -0.76
C GLN A 193 18.36 -1.65 -1.75
N ALA A 194 17.86 -2.82 -1.33
CA ALA A 194 17.67 -3.96 -2.22
C ALA A 194 16.56 -3.71 -3.25
N ILE A 195 15.40 -3.22 -2.80
CA ILE A 195 14.23 -3.00 -3.66
C ILE A 195 14.48 -1.88 -4.67
N LYS A 196 15.08 -0.75 -4.25
CA LYS A 196 15.17 0.47 -5.07
C LYS A 196 15.93 0.26 -6.40
N VAL A 197 16.80 -0.75 -6.48
CA VAL A 197 17.59 -1.07 -7.69
C VAL A 197 16.70 -1.49 -8.85
N PHE A 198 15.53 -2.06 -8.55
CA PHE A 198 14.58 -2.54 -9.55
C PHE A 198 13.40 -1.59 -9.77
N ILE A 199 13.41 -0.42 -9.13
CA ILE A 199 12.37 0.59 -9.22
C ILE A 199 12.84 1.75 -10.09
N ASP A 200 11.98 2.23 -11.00
CA ASP A 200 12.26 3.39 -11.83
C ASP A 200 12.67 4.63 -10.98
N PRO A 201 13.70 5.41 -11.39
CA PRO A 201 14.17 6.56 -10.63
C PRO A 201 13.09 7.59 -10.29
N LYS A 202 12.10 7.84 -11.17
CA LYS A 202 10.99 8.76 -10.87
C LYS A 202 10.10 8.23 -9.74
N THR A 203 10.01 6.91 -9.59
CA THR A 203 9.29 6.28 -8.48
C THR A 203 10.08 6.37 -7.18
N VAL A 204 11.41 6.19 -7.24
CA VAL A 204 12.31 6.37 -6.07
C VAL A 204 12.20 7.78 -5.47
N THR A 205 12.08 8.84 -6.30
CA THR A 205 11.97 10.22 -5.80
C THR A 205 10.65 10.53 -5.08
N LYS A 206 9.59 9.75 -5.36
CA LYS A 206 8.27 9.86 -4.72
C LYS A 206 8.29 9.34 -3.28
N LEU A 207 9.22 8.45 -2.93
CA LEU A 207 9.41 7.94 -1.58
C LEU A 207 10.21 8.93 -0.72
N LYS A 208 9.73 9.18 0.51
CA LYS A 208 10.40 10.01 1.51
C LYS A 208 10.51 9.28 2.84
N LEU A 209 11.74 9.12 3.29
CA LEU A 209 12.10 8.60 4.61
C LEU A 209 12.10 9.75 5.62
N ILE A 210 11.19 9.72 6.58
CA ILE A 210 11.01 10.77 7.58
C ILE A 210 11.64 10.31 8.90
N LYS A 211 12.71 10.99 9.29
CA LYS A 211 13.58 10.56 10.40
C LYS A 211 13.15 11.01 11.80
N ASN A 212 12.35 12.07 11.91
CA ASN A 212 12.00 12.65 13.21
C ASN A 212 10.65 13.39 13.16
N LYS A 213 10.12 13.72 14.35
CA LYS A 213 8.82 14.36 14.53
C LYS A 213 8.74 15.73 13.85
N GLU A 214 9.77 16.56 13.94
CA GLU A 214 9.80 17.88 13.28
C GLU A 214 9.63 17.77 11.76
N LYS A 215 10.35 16.85 11.12
CA LYS A 215 10.20 16.61 9.67
C LYS A 215 8.85 16.01 9.34
N MET A 216 8.33 15.13 10.20
CA MET A 216 6.98 14.59 10.05
C MET A 216 5.94 15.70 10.06
N ASP A 217 5.97 16.58 11.05
CA ASP A 217 5.05 17.72 11.17
C ASP A 217 5.14 18.64 9.95
N LYS A 218 6.35 18.93 9.46
CA LYS A 218 6.56 19.72 8.25
C LYS A 218 5.97 19.04 7.01
N HIS A 219 6.20 17.74 6.83
CA HIS A 219 5.64 17.01 5.70
C HIS A 219 4.11 16.91 5.79
N PHE A 220 3.57 16.62 6.96
CA PHE A 220 2.14 16.48 7.18
C PHE A 220 1.42 17.81 6.97
N SER A 221 1.88 18.91 7.57
CA SER A 221 1.31 20.24 7.35
C SER A 221 1.36 20.71 5.89
N THR A 222 2.34 20.22 5.10
CA THR A 222 2.43 20.52 3.67
C THR A 222 1.44 19.70 2.85
N LEU A 223 1.35 18.38 3.09
CA LEU A 223 0.56 17.47 2.25
C LEU A 223 -0.90 17.33 2.68
N PHE A 224 -1.17 17.38 3.98
CA PHE A 224 -2.44 16.99 4.59
C PHE A 224 -3.12 18.19 5.23
N ASP A 225 -4.46 18.22 5.18
CA ASP A 225 -5.23 19.17 5.97
C ASP A 225 -5.05 18.92 7.48
N GLU A 226 -5.56 19.83 8.31
CA GLU A 226 -5.40 19.77 9.76
C GLU A 226 -6.00 18.48 10.34
N GLU A 227 -7.21 18.12 9.92
CA GLU A 227 -7.89 16.89 10.37
C GLU A 227 -7.04 15.65 10.09
N THR A 228 -6.55 15.49 8.87
CA THR A 228 -5.77 14.34 8.44
C THR A 228 -4.40 14.31 9.11
N ALA A 229 -3.74 15.46 9.25
CA ALA A 229 -2.45 15.55 9.91
C ALA A 229 -2.55 15.15 11.39
N GLU A 230 -3.55 15.64 12.11
CA GLU A 230 -3.78 15.30 13.52
C GLU A 230 -4.19 13.83 13.69
N TRP A 231 -5.08 13.31 12.82
CA TRP A 231 -5.44 11.89 12.84
C TRP A 231 -4.21 10.99 12.65
N LEU A 232 -3.35 11.29 11.66
CA LEU A 232 -2.14 10.50 11.42
C LEU A 232 -1.20 10.55 12.61
N LYS A 233 -0.94 11.73 13.19
CA LYS A 233 -0.07 11.88 14.36
C LYS A 233 -0.57 11.07 15.54
N GLU A 234 -1.88 11.12 15.80
CA GLU A 234 -2.48 10.39 16.91
C GLU A 234 -2.44 8.88 16.69
N GLU A 235 -2.79 8.41 15.49
CA GLU A 235 -2.70 6.99 15.13
C GLU A 235 -1.27 6.45 15.30
N ILE A 236 -0.27 7.21 14.83
CA ILE A 236 1.15 6.87 14.98
C ILE A 236 1.54 6.82 16.46
N ARG A 237 1.14 7.82 17.25
CA ARG A 237 1.45 7.89 18.69
C ARG A 237 0.84 6.69 19.43
N LEU A 238 -0.38 6.29 19.09
CA LEU A 238 -1.03 5.14 19.67
C LEU A 238 -0.35 3.83 19.26
N ASN A 239 0.10 3.69 18.01
CA ASN A 239 0.90 2.54 17.56
C ASN A 239 2.24 2.46 18.31
N GLU A 240 2.94 3.57 18.51
CA GLU A 240 4.18 3.61 19.30
C GLU A 240 3.95 3.22 20.76
N LYS A 241 2.82 3.64 21.35
CA LYS A 241 2.43 3.27 22.72
C LYS A 241 2.13 1.78 22.81
N GLU A 242 1.36 1.25 21.85
CA GLU A 242 1.02 -0.17 21.76
C GLU A 242 2.26 -1.04 21.64
N ALA A 243 3.19 -0.67 20.76
CA ALA A 243 4.41 -1.44 20.52
C ALA A 243 5.32 -1.56 21.76
N LYS A 244 5.10 -0.75 22.80
CA LYS A 244 5.79 -0.81 24.09
C LYS A 244 5.02 -1.62 25.14
N ASN A 245 3.76 -1.94 24.91
CA ASN A 245 2.90 -2.67 25.83
C ASN A 245 2.66 -4.10 25.32
N ASP A 246 3.39 -5.05 25.88
CA ASP A 246 3.34 -6.45 25.43
C ASP A 246 1.97 -7.10 25.63
N ASP A 247 1.11 -6.58 26.51
CA ASP A 247 -0.23 -7.14 26.82
C ASP A 247 -1.35 -6.57 25.95
N SER A 248 -1.10 -5.53 25.17
CA SER A 248 -2.13 -4.86 24.37
C SER A 248 -2.18 -5.39 22.94
N ILE A 249 -3.39 -5.52 22.40
CA ILE A 249 -3.67 -5.80 20.99
C ILE A 249 -4.71 -4.84 20.41
N GLU A 250 -5.00 -3.75 21.11
CA GLU A 250 -6.04 -2.78 20.77
C GLU A 250 -5.83 -2.23 19.36
N GLN A 251 -4.60 -1.86 19.00
CA GLN A 251 -4.28 -1.33 17.67
C GLN A 251 -4.47 -2.32 16.54
N GLN A 252 -4.45 -3.63 16.83
CA GLN A 252 -4.72 -4.63 15.82
C GLN A 252 -6.21 -4.67 15.44
N TYR A 253 -7.11 -4.20 16.30
CA TYR A 253 -8.54 -4.02 16.00
C TYR A 253 -8.83 -2.69 15.28
N PHE A 254 -8.01 -2.32 14.28
CA PHE A 254 -8.16 -1.05 13.55
C PHE A 254 -9.50 -0.91 12.80
N TRP A 255 -10.28 -1.98 12.69
CA TRP A 255 -11.63 -1.96 12.12
C TRP A 255 -12.74 -1.60 13.11
N LYS A 256 -12.43 -1.48 14.41
CA LYS A 256 -13.40 -1.10 15.44
C LYS A 256 -13.26 0.39 15.76
N ALA A 257 -14.39 1.11 15.71
CA ALA A 257 -14.44 2.48 16.18
C ALA A 257 -14.09 2.56 17.67
N ARG A 258 -13.44 3.64 18.11
CA ARG A 258 -13.23 3.94 19.53
C ARG A 258 -13.76 5.32 19.87
N ALA A 259 -14.02 5.55 21.15
CA ALA A 259 -14.66 6.77 21.62
C ALA A 259 -13.78 8.03 21.44
N ASP A 260 -12.46 7.85 21.57
CA ASP A 260 -11.46 8.92 21.55
C ASP A 260 -10.77 9.07 20.17
N HIS A 261 -10.64 7.99 19.42
CA HIS A 261 -10.01 7.99 18.09
C HIS A 261 -10.54 6.87 17.22
N ASP A 262 -10.98 7.16 15.99
CA ASP A 262 -11.48 6.15 15.06
C ASP A 262 -10.35 5.65 14.15
N PRO A 263 -9.82 4.42 14.36
CA PRO A 263 -8.74 3.90 13.53
C PRO A 263 -9.19 3.60 12.10
N ARG A 264 -10.49 3.64 11.78
CA ARG A 264 -10.98 3.40 10.41
C ARG A 264 -10.64 4.55 9.45
N GLY A 265 -10.36 5.75 9.96
CA GLY A 265 -9.89 6.90 9.19
C GLY A 265 -10.33 8.23 9.79
N THR A 266 -10.06 9.33 9.08
CA THR A 266 -10.50 10.68 9.47
C THR A 266 -12.02 10.73 9.61
N LYS A 267 -12.52 11.64 10.44
CA LYS A 267 -13.96 11.80 10.66
C LYS A 267 -14.69 12.06 9.34
N THR A 268 -14.13 12.92 8.48
CA THR A 268 -14.67 13.20 7.14
C THR A 268 -14.76 11.94 6.28
N TYR A 269 -13.73 11.09 6.28
CA TYR A 269 -13.74 9.84 5.53
C TYR A 269 -14.76 8.83 6.11
N VAL A 270 -14.76 8.66 7.44
CA VAL A 270 -15.65 7.74 8.14
C VAL A 270 -17.11 8.12 7.91
N ASP A 271 -17.46 9.40 8.09
CA ASP A 271 -18.83 9.88 7.91
C ASP A 271 -19.33 9.69 6.47
N LYS A 272 -18.45 9.87 5.48
CA LYS A 272 -18.83 9.82 4.07
C LYS A 272 -18.83 8.42 3.48
N PHE A 273 -17.92 7.55 3.91
CA PHE A 273 -17.66 6.28 3.23
C PHE A 273 -17.82 5.03 4.11
N ILE A 274 -17.82 5.18 5.44
CA ILE A 274 -17.94 4.04 6.37
C ILE A 274 -19.33 4.00 6.99
N LYS A 275 -19.78 5.09 7.63
CA LYS A 275 -21.08 5.15 8.31
C LYS A 275 -22.28 4.81 7.42
N PRO A 276 -22.34 5.20 6.13
CA PRO A 276 -23.46 4.80 5.29
C PRO A 276 -23.61 3.28 5.16
N LEU A 277 -22.51 2.53 5.29
CA LEU A 277 -22.51 1.07 5.22
C LEU A 277 -23.00 0.41 6.52
N GLU A 278 -23.05 1.12 7.66
CA GLU A 278 -23.59 0.59 8.93
C GLU A 278 -25.09 0.27 8.84
N SER A 279 -25.80 0.91 7.91
CA SER A 279 -27.23 0.67 7.67
C SER A 279 -27.53 -0.49 6.72
N VAL A 280 -26.51 -1.01 6.03
CA VAL A 280 -26.65 -2.05 5.01
C VAL A 280 -26.53 -3.43 5.65
N LYS A 281 -27.54 -4.28 5.46
CA LYS A 281 -27.61 -5.60 6.13
C LYS A 281 -27.15 -6.76 5.26
N GLU A 282 -27.06 -6.58 3.96
CA GLU A 282 -26.80 -7.65 3.00
C GLU A 282 -25.58 -7.35 2.11
N GLU A 283 -24.71 -8.34 1.89
CA GLU A 283 -23.49 -8.19 1.07
C GLU A 283 -23.84 -7.88 -0.39
N GLU A 284 -24.95 -8.42 -0.87
CA GLU A 284 -25.47 -8.25 -2.23
C GLU A 284 -25.92 -6.81 -2.51
N GLU A 285 -26.41 -6.08 -1.50
CA GLU A 285 -26.69 -4.64 -1.60
C GLU A 285 -25.41 -3.81 -1.77
N ILE A 286 -24.30 -4.27 -1.20
CA ILE A 286 -22.97 -3.64 -1.36
C ILE A 286 -22.35 -4.07 -2.71
N GLU A 287 -22.59 -5.30 -3.16
CA GLU A 287 -22.08 -5.86 -4.44
C GLU A 287 -22.78 -5.29 -5.66
N SER A 288 -24.09 -5.08 -5.59
CA SER A 288 -24.88 -4.42 -6.64
C SER A 288 -24.48 -2.96 -6.87
N GLN A 289 -23.77 -2.35 -5.92
CA GLN A 289 -23.30 -0.96 -5.99
C GLN A 289 -21.84 -0.89 -6.46
N VAL A 290 -21.57 -1.41 -7.67
CA VAL A 290 -20.23 -1.45 -8.29
C VAL A 290 -19.51 -0.09 -8.26
N SER A 291 -20.26 1.02 -8.27
CA SER A 291 -19.73 2.40 -8.22
C SER A 291 -19.40 2.94 -6.81
N ARG A 292 -19.79 2.25 -5.72
CA ARG A 292 -19.51 2.72 -4.36
C ARG A 292 -18.18 2.20 -3.83
N HIS A 293 -17.54 3.03 -3.02
CA HIS A 293 -16.29 2.71 -2.33
C HIS A 293 -16.50 1.57 -1.32
N ARG A 294 -15.57 0.62 -1.28
CA ARG A 294 -15.51 -0.40 -0.23
C ARG A 294 -14.27 -0.20 0.63
N PRO A 295 -14.43 -0.13 1.97
CA PRO A 295 -13.29 -0.02 2.87
C PRO A 295 -12.56 -1.36 3.03
N HIS A 296 -11.58 -1.40 3.92
CA HIS A 296 -10.83 -2.61 4.25
C HIS A 296 -11.77 -3.82 4.55
N PRO A 297 -11.45 -5.06 4.12
CA PRO A 297 -12.33 -6.21 4.32
C PRO A 297 -12.70 -6.47 5.79
N ASN A 298 -11.78 -6.26 6.75
CA ASN A 298 -12.12 -6.36 8.18
C ASN A 298 -13.03 -5.24 8.69
N ILE A 299 -12.98 -4.04 8.07
CA ILE A 299 -13.98 -3.00 8.38
C ILE A 299 -15.34 -3.47 7.88
N LEU A 300 -15.41 -3.88 6.61
CA LEU A 300 -16.65 -4.32 5.98
C LEU A 300 -17.28 -5.50 6.72
N GLY A 301 -16.50 -6.53 7.01
CA GLY A 301 -16.99 -7.70 7.76
C GLY A 301 -17.48 -7.33 9.15
N HIS A 302 -16.78 -6.43 9.86
CA HIS A 302 -17.22 -5.97 11.18
C HIS A 302 -18.55 -5.21 11.11
N LEU A 303 -18.73 -4.33 10.12
CA LEU A 303 -20.00 -3.62 9.90
C LEU A 303 -21.16 -4.58 9.60
N MET A 304 -20.87 -5.70 8.94
CA MET A 304 -21.83 -6.77 8.66
C MET A 304 -22.04 -7.74 9.84
N GLY A 305 -21.51 -7.42 11.02
CA GLY A 305 -21.68 -8.23 12.22
C GLY A 305 -20.74 -9.44 12.33
N LYS A 306 -19.71 -9.57 11.46
CA LYS A 306 -18.67 -10.58 11.66
C LYS A 306 -17.87 -10.24 12.90
N GLU A 307 -17.78 -11.20 13.83
CA GLU A 307 -16.90 -11.10 14.98
C GLU A 307 -15.52 -11.64 14.64
N TYR A 308 -14.50 -10.85 14.98
CA TYR A 308 -13.11 -11.21 14.77
C TYR A 308 -12.42 -11.40 16.12
N ALA A 309 -11.84 -12.58 16.32
CA ALA A 309 -10.99 -12.88 17.47
C ALA A 309 -9.52 -12.90 17.01
N LEU A 310 -8.74 -11.92 17.46
CA LEU A 310 -7.31 -11.88 17.15
C LEU A 310 -6.54 -12.79 18.09
N LYS A 311 -5.59 -13.53 17.51
CA LYS A 311 -4.59 -14.25 18.28
C LYS A 311 -3.51 -13.25 18.69
N ARG A 312 -3.12 -13.28 19.96
CA ARG A 312 -2.05 -12.44 20.48
C ARG A 312 -0.77 -12.70 19.69
N LYS A 313 -0.12 -11.62 19.25
CA LYS A 313 1.17 -11.65 18.57
C LYS A 313 2.20 -12.20 19.56
N GLN A 314 2.68 -13.42 19.35
CA GLN A 314 3.85 -13.90 20.10
C GLN A 314 5.04 -13.06 19.64
N LYS A 315 5.73 -12.43 20.59
CA LYS A 315 7.03 -11.81 20.34
C LYS A 315 7.96 -12.95 19.91
N LEU A 316 8.44 -12.91 18.66
CA LEU A 316 9.50 -13.82 18.23
C LEU A 316 10.70 -13.57 19.15
N LYS A 317 11.09 -14.59 19.91
CA LYS A 317 12.33 -14.51 20.70
C LYS A 317 13.51 -14.64 19.74
N GLU A 318 14.68 -14.12 20.13
CA GLU A 318 15.93 -14.29 19.36
C GLU A 318 16.20 -15.78 19.02
N GLU A 319 15.76 -16.66 19.92
CA GLU A 319 15.82 -18.13 19.87
C GLU A 319 14.93 -18.74 18.77
N ASP A 320 13.84 -18.05 18.40
CA ASP A 320 12.82 -18.55 17.47
C ASP A 320 13.16 -18.24 16.00
N VAL A 321 14.14 -17.35 15.74
CA VAL A 321 14.57 -16.95 14.41
C VAL A 321 15.69 -17.87 13.93
N LYS A 322 15.39 -18.81 13.03
CA LYS A 322 16.40 -19.73 12.48
C LYS A 322 17.22 -19.04 11.40
N VAL A 323 18.52 -19.35 11.31
CA VAL A 323 19.42 -18.82 10.26
C VAL A 323 18.89 -19.20 8.86
N GLU A 324 18.23 -20.34 8.74
CA GLU A 324 17.57 -20.81 7.51
C GLU A 324 16.42 -19.90 7.08
N ASP A 325 15.65 -19.35 8.02
CA ASP A 325 14.58 -18.39 7.72
C ASP A 325 15.18 -17.07 7.21
N LEU A 326 16.37 -16.66 7.70
CA LEU A 326 17.08 -15.47 7.21
C LEU A 326 17.61 -15.61 5.78
N LYS A 327 17.97 -16.84 5.38
CA LYS A 327 18.39 -17.15 4.00
C LYS A 327 17.24 -17.01 3.01
N GLU A 328 16.00 -17.27 3.43
CA GLU A 328 14.78 -17.11 2.62
C GLU A 328 14.53 -15.62 2.24
N TYR A 329 14.97 -14.69 3.10
CA TYR A 329 14.82 -13.24 2.92
C TYR A 329 15.98 -12.56 2.17
N GLU A 330 16.97 -13.31 1.67
CA GLU A 330 18.10 -12.82 0.85
C GLU A 330 18.85 -11.61 1.44
N ILE A 331 18.84 -11.45 2.76
CA ILE A 331 19.61 -10.41 3.44
C ILE A 331 21.09 -10.82 3.35
N LYS A 332 21.84 -10.15 2.47
CA LYS A 332 23.30 -10.27 2.43
C LYS A 332 23.85 -9.70 3.73
N LEU A 333 24.22 -10.58 4.66
CA LEU A 333 25.07 -10.23 5.78
C LEU A 333 26.43 -9.86 5.18
N GLU A 334 26.92 -8.64 5.45
CA GLU A 334 28.31 -8.30 5.11
C GLU A 334 29.23 -9.33 5.77
N GLU A 335 30.01 -10.04 4.96
CA GLU A 335 30.99 -11.01 5.42
C GLU A 335 32.13 -10.28 6.15
N GLU A 336 31.99 -10.11 7.45
CA GLU A 336 33.15 -9.85 8.32
C GLU A 336 33.62 -11.17 8.94
N GLU A 337 34.74 -11.61 8.37
CA GLU A 337 35.77 -12.50 8.89
C GLU A 337 35.42 -13.93 9.30
N LYS A 338 36.08 -14.85 8.59
CA LYS A 338 36.29 -16.26 8.92
C LYS A 338 36.71 -16.43 10.38
N THR A 339 35.75 -16.63 11.26
CA THR A 339 35.97 -17.39 12.49
C THR A 339 34.92 -18.49 12.55
N LYS A 340 35.39 -19.72 12.79
CA LYS A 340 34.54 -20.89 13.02
C LYS A 340 33.80 -20.64 14.32
N ASP A 341 32.62 -20.04 14.27
CA ASP A 341 31.78 -19.97 15.44
C ASP A 341 30.30 -20.09 15.09
N THR A 342 29.61 -20.80 15.97
CA THR A 342 28.28 -21.36 15.82
C THR A 342 27.22 -20.30 15.49
N GLY A 343 26.22 -20.65 14.67
CA GLY A 343 25.19 -19.72 14.15
C GLY A 343 24.41 -18.88 15.18
N SER A 344 24.58 -19.15 16.48
CA SER A 344 24.10 -18.33 17.60
C SER A 344 24.81 -16.96 17.66
N ASN A 345 26.12 -16.87 17.37
CA ASN A 345 26.86 -15.60 17.41
C ASN A 345 26.53 -14.66 16.24
N THR A 346 26.23 -15.21 15.06
CA THR A 346 25.77 -14.42 13.90
C THR A 346 24.40 -13.80 14.14
N ILE A 347 23.45 -14.55 14.73
CA ILE A 347 22.13 -14.04 15.10
C ILE A 347 22.25 -12.98 16.21
N LYS A 348 23.05 -13.23 17.25
CA LYS A 348 23.34 -12.22 18.30
C LYS A 348 23.89 -10.92 17.74
N ASN A 349 24.83 -11.00 16.79
CA ASN A 349 25.40 -9.81 16.14
C ASN A 349 24.39 -9.09 15.24
N LEU A 350 23.50 -9.82 14.57
CA LEU A 350 22.41 -9.23 13.79
C LEU A 350 21.39 -8.53 14.69
N PHE A 351 20.97 -9.16 15.79
CA PHE A 351 20.07 -8.54 16.78
C PHE A 351 20.73 -7.37 17.52
N ASN A 352 22.02 -7.42 17.83
CA ASN A 352 22.74 -6.29 18.42
C ASN A 352 22.95 -5.13 17.43
N LYS A 353 23.12 -5.40 16.12
CA LYS A 353 23.09 -4.37 15.06
C LYS A 353 21.66 -3.83 14.81
N LEU A 354 20.62 -4.59 15.15
CA LEU A 354 19.19 -4.24 14.99
C LEU A 354 18.52 -3.69 16.25
N LYS A 355 19.21 -3.65 17.40
CA LYS A 355 18.70 -3.08 18.65
C LYS A 355 18.63 -1.55 18.55
N MET A 356 17.40 -1.11 18.25
CA MET A 356 16.62 0.01 18.82
C MET A 356 17.37 1.28 19.24
#